data_AF-A0A855IU11-F1
#
_entry.id   AF-A0A855IU11-F1
#
_cell.length_a   1.000
_cell.length_b   1.000
_cell.length_c   1.000
_cell.angle_alpha   90.00
_cell.angle_beta   90.00
_cell.angle_gamma   90.00
#
_symmetry.space_group_name_H-M   'P 1'
#
loop_
_entity.id
_entity.type
_entity.pdbx_description
1 polymer ?
#
loop_
_entity_poly.entity_id
_entity_poly.type
_entity_poly.pdbx_seq_one_letter_code
_entity_poly.pdbx_strand_id
1 'polypeptide(L)'
;MEHGALSPSHLKDACFLVGRAFGVRNLGRMLYEITLVESNAGQKKSQFGGVCSISHNLFGLMQHHHSFYEYRKEILKAFSIDLKLVKFAQLASNPSYSLIVTGAWIMANVNAVPKKRIDRAKLYSKWWRAIDASDYMKLTKEQD
;
A
#
# COMPACT_ATOMS: atom_id res chain seq x y z
N MET A 1 -24.19 -0.24 1.89
CA MET A 1 -23.07 -1.21 1.90
C MET A 1 -21.91 -0.57 2.64
N GLU A 2 -21.51 -1.14 3.76
CA GLU A 2 -20.35 -0.65 4.51
C GLU A 2 -19.07 -1.06 3.78
N HIS A 3 -18.32 -0.05 3.33
CA HIS A 3 -16.97 -0.24 2.79
C HIS A 3 -16.09 -0.91 3.85
N GLY A 4 -15.39 -1.99 3.48
CA GLY A 4 -14.71 -2.93 4.37
C GLY A 4 -13.57 -2.34 5.19
N ALA A 5 -13.92 -1.57 6.23
CA ALA A 5 -12.99 -1.13 7.25
C ALA A 5 -12.51 -2.35 8.04
N LEU A 6 -11.22 -2.66 7.94
CA LEU A 6 -10.56 -3.61 8.84
C LEU A 6 -10.28 -2.90 10.16
N SER A 7 -10.39 -3.63 11.28
CA SER A 7 -9.85 -3.11 12.54
C SER A 7 -8.34 -2.85 12.38
N PRO A 8 -7.74 -1.93 13.17
CA PRO A 8 -6.32 -1.61 13.05
C PRO A 8 -5.38 -2.83 13.14
N SER A 9 -5.73 -3.83 13.96
CA SER A 9 -4.98 -5.08 14.11
C SER A 9 -5.03 -5.94 12.83
N HIS A 10 -6.22 -6.18 12.29
CA HIS A 10 -6.38 -6.96 11.06
C HIS A 10 -5.75 -6.25 9.84
N LEU A 11 -5.81 -4.91 9.81
CA LEU A 11 -5.16 -4.13 8.76
C LEU A 11 -3.63 -4.27 8.82
N LYS A 12 -3.05 -4.24 10.03
CA LYS A 12 -1.63 -4.48 10.25
C LYS A 12 -1.22 -5.86 9.73
N ASP A 13 -1.95 -6.91 10.12
CA ASP A 13 -1.67 -8.27 9.67
C ASP A 13 -1.79 -8.43 8.15
N ALA A 14 -2.80 -7.81 7.54
CA ALA A 14 -2.95 -7.77 6.09
C ALA A 14 -1.75 -7.10 5.38
N CYS A 15 -1.26 -5.98 5.92
CA CYS A 15 -0.06 -5.32 5.39
C CYS A 15 1.16 -6.25 5.43
N PHE A 16 1.38 -6.94 6.56
CA PHE A 16 2.49 -7.89 6.68
C PHE A 16 2.34 -9.13 5.81
N LEU A 17 1.11 -9.63 5.61
CA LEU A 17 0.82 -10.73 4.71
C LEU A 17 1.16 -10.37 3.26
N VAL A 18 0.76 -9.17 2.81
CA VAL A 18 1.15 -8.64 1.50
C VAL A 18 2.67 -8.53 1.40
N GLY A 19 3.34 -7.92 2.38
CA GLY A 19 4.80 -7.85 2.38
C GLY A 19 5.49 -9.22 2.24
N ARG A 20 4.97 -10.27 2.88
CA ARG A 20 5.48 -11.64 2.75
C ARG A 20 5.25 -12.23 1.36
N ALA A 21 4.10 -11.98 0.73
CA ALA A 21 3.81 -12.45 -0.62
C ALA A 21 4.77 -11.88 -1.67
N PHE A 22 5.22 -10.64 -1.49
CA PHE A 22 6.27 -10.02 -2.31
C PHE A 22 7.69 -10.48 -1.94
N GLY A 23 7.86 -11.28 -0.88
CA GLY A 23 9.18 -11.66 -0.37
C GLY A 23 9.95 -10.53 0.33
N VAL A 24 9.31 -9.38 0.59
CA VAL A 24 9.97 -8.18 1.13
C VAL A 24 9.37 -7.81 2.48
N ARG A 25 10.05 -8.21 3.56
CA ARG A 25 9.56 -8.00 4.95
C ARG A 25 9.25 -6.53 5.28
N ASN A 26 10.08 -5.60 4.82
CA ASN A 26 9.90 -4.18 5.11
C ASN A 26 8.75 -3.55 4.31
N LEU A 27 8.30 -4.19 3.23
CA LEU A 27 7.15 -3.72 2.46
C LEU A 27 5.90 -3.71 3.33
N GLY A 28 5.70 -4.74 4.16
CA GLY A 28 4.57 -4.76 5.10
C GLY A 28 4.57 -3.60 6.10
N ARG A 29 5.75 -3.19 6.57
CA ARG A 29 5.88 -1.99 7.43
C ARG A 29 5.51 -0.72 6.66
N MET A 30 6.04 -0.56 5.45
CA MET A 30 5.75 0.61 4.61
C MET A 30 4.27 0.70 4.24
N LEU A 31 3.63 -0.43 3.89
CA LEU A 31 2.20 -0.49 3.63
C LEU A 31 1.38 -0.06 4.85
N TYR A 32 1.73 -0.57 6.02
CA TYR A 32 1.03 -0.18 7.24
C TYR A 32 1.20 1.31 7.54
N GLU A 33 2.41 1.85 7.42
CA GLU A 33 2.66 3.29 7.57
C GLU A 33 1.86 4.14 6.58
N ILE A 34 1.74 3.71 5.32
CA ILE A 34 0.86 4.35 4.33
C ILE A 34 -0.59 4.35 4.83
N THR A 35 -1.10 3.21 5.31
CA THR A 35 -2.48 3.15 5.82
C THR A 35 -2.71 4.03 7.04
N LEU A 36 -1.72 4.21 7.92
CA LEU A 36 -1.81 5.13 9.05
C LEU A 36 -2.01 6.57 8.57
N VAL A 37 -1.21 7.00 7.59
CA VAL A 37 -1.30 8.37 7.05
C VAL A 37 -2.59 8.57 6.24
N GLU A 38 -2.96 7.60 5.40
CA GLU A 38 -4.01 7.76 4.40
C GLU A 38 -5.42 7.46 4.92
N SER A 39 -5.54 6.55 5.89
CA SER A 39 -6.83 6.03 6.38
C SER A 39 -7.02 6.16 7.89
N ASN A 40 -6.09 6.81 8.61
CA ASN A 40 -6.08 6.86 10.08
C ASN A 40 -6.20 5.44 10.68
N ALA A 41 -5.28 4.54 10.30
CA ALA A 41 -5.28 3.14 10.74
C ALA A 41 -6.55 2.34 10.36
N GLY A 42 -7.16 2.64 9.20
CA GLY A 42 -8.37 1.96 8.73
C GLY A 42 -9.69 2.56 9.22
N GLN A 43 -9.65 3.65 9.99
CA GLN A 43 -10.85 4.29 10.54
C GLN A 43 -11.57 5.23 9.57
N LYS A 44 -10.87 5.79 8.57
CA LYS A 44 -11.49 6.61 7.52
C LYS A 44 -11.93 5.76 6.34
N LYS A 45 -13.21 5.85 5.98
CA LYS A 45 -13.74 5.34 4.70
C LYS A 45 -13.14 6.19 3.57
N SER A 46 -12.13 5.65 2.91
CA SER A 46 -11.68 6.21 1.62
C SER A 46 -12.74 5.89 0.57
N GLN A 47 -13.49 6.89 0.13
CA GLN A 47 -14.53 6.71 -0.89
C GLN A 47 -13.95 6.25 -2.24
N PHE A 48 -12.67 6.51 -2.50
CA PHE A 48 -11.98 6.15 -3.73
C PHE A 48 -10.51 5.82 -3.45
N GLY A 49 -10.05 4.64 -3.87
CA GLY A 49 -8.66 4.20 -3.67
C GLY A 49 -8.38 3.31 -2.45
N GLY A 50 -9.38 3.08 -1.60
CA GLY A 50 -9.28 2.15 -0.47
C GLY A 50 -8.38 2.64 0.67
N VAL A 51 -7.91 1.70 1.50
CA VAL A 51 -7.12 2.00 2.71
C VAL A 51 -5.80 2.72 2.45
N CYS A 52 -5.29 2.71 1.22
CA CYS A 52 -4.10 3.46 0.80
C CYS A 52 -4.42 4.73 -0.01
N SER A 53 -5.70 5.07 -0.19
CA SER A 53 -6.18 6.30 -0.86
C SER A 53 -5.57 6.55 -2.25
N ILE A 54 -5.45 5.48 -3.04
CA ILE A 54 -4.93 5.55 -4.41
C ILE A 54 -5.87 6.42 -5.28
N SER A 55 -5.35 7.47 -5.91
CA SER A 55 -6.14 8.27 -6.85
C SER A 55 -6.30 7.58 -8.21
N HIS A 56 -7.35 7.92 -8.96
CA HIS A 56 -7.56 7.36 -10.31
C HIS A 56 -6.38 7.64 -11.25
N ASN A 57 -5.81 8.85 -11.18
CA ASN A 57 -4.63 9.23 -11.96
C ASN A 57 -3.41 8.37 -11.60
N LEU A 58 -3.14 8.20 -10.30
CA LEU A 58 -2.02 7.39 -9.84
C LEU A 58 -2.19 5.93 -10.27
N PHE A 59 -3.41 5.40 -10.18
CA PHE A 59 -3.72 4.05 -10.67
C PHE A 59 -3.46 3.90 -12.17
N GLY A 60 -3.82 4.89 -12.99
CA GLY A 60 -3.47 4.91 -14.41
C GLY A 60 -1.96 4.85 -14.63
N LEU A 61 -1.18 5.67 -13.92
CA LEU A 61 0.29 5.65 -14.00
C LEU A 61 0.88 4.29 -13.62
N MET A 62 0.35 3.66 -12.56
CA MET A 62 0.75 2.31 -12.14
C MET A 62 0.58 1.31 -13.28
N GLN A 63 -0.59 1.29 -13.93
CA GLN A 63 -0.89 0.31 -14.98
C GLN A 63 0.03 0.43 -16.21
N HIS A 64 0.57 1.61 -16.48
CA HIS A 64 1.48 1.88 -17.60
C HIS A 64 2.97 1.72 -17.25
N HIS A 65 3.32 1.52 -15.98
CA HIS A 65 4.71 1.39 -15.57
C HIS A 65 5.26 -0.01 -15.90
N HIS A 66 6.41 -0.05 -16.59
CA HIS A 66 7.00 -1.26 -17.13
C HIS A 66 7.20 -2.40 -16.10
N SER A 67 7.60 -2.07 -14.88
CA SER A 67 7.81 -3.07 -13.80
C SER A 67 6.60 -3.30 -12.88
N PHE A 68 5.45 -2.67 -13.13
CA PHE A 68 4.31 -2.77 -12.20
C PHE A 68 3.79 -4.20 -12.03
N TYR A 69 3.85 -5.01 -13.10
CA TYR A 69 3.37 -6.39 -13.10
C TYR A 69 4.48 -7.43 -12.82
N GLU A 70 5.67 -7.00 -12.39
CA GLU A 70 6.81 -7.89 -12.14
C GLU A 70 6.46 -9.03 -11.17
N TYR A 71 5.78 -8.71 -10.07
CA TYR A 71 5.39 -9.66 -9.01
C TYR A 71 4.02 -10.31 -9.21
N ARG A 72 3.45 -10.25 -10.43
CA ARG A 72 2.08 -10.71 -10.70
C ARG A 72 1.88 -12.20 -10.36
N LYS A 73 2.87 -13.05 -10.62
CA LYS A 73 2.75 -14.50 -10.39
C LYS A 73 2.72 -14.85 -8.90
N GLU A 74 3.55 -14.15 -8.13
CA GLU A 74 3.69 -14.27 -6.68
C GLU A 74 2.39 -13.84 -6.00
N ILE A 75 1.84 -12.69 -6.42
CA ILE A 75 0.55 -12.18 -5.95
C ILE A 75 -0.58 -13.17 -6.27
N LEU A 76 -0.64 -13.67 -7.51
CA LEU A 76 -1.66 -14.63 -7.92
C LEU A 76 -1.58 -15.92 -7.10
N LYS A 77 -0.38 -16.42 -6.83
CA LYS A 77 -0.17 -17.61 -6.00
C LYS A 77 -0.60 -17.39 -4.54
N ALA A 78 -0.27 -16.23 -3.97
CA ALA A 78 -0.52 -15.95 -2.56
C ALA A 78 -1.97 -15.56 -2.24
N PHE A 79 -2.64 -14.86 -3.17
CA PHE A 79 -3.96 -14.27 -2.91
C PHE A 79 -5.04 -14.71 -3.89
N SER A 80 -4.72 -15.52 -4.90
CA SER A 80 -5.62 -15.83 -6.02
C SER A 80 -6.15 -14.56 -6.73
N ILE A 81 -5.34 -13.49 -6.70
CA ILE A 81 -5.64 -12.20 -7.32
C ILE A 81 -4.70 -12.00 -8.49
N ASP A 82 -5.28 -11.80 -9.68
CA ASP A 82 -4.53 -11.36 -10.84
C ASP A 82 -4.44 -9.83 -10.86
N LEU A 83 -3.24 -9.29 -10.65
CA LEU A 83 -2.98 -7.85 -10.66
C LEU A 83 -3.45 -7.16 -11.95
N LYS A 84 -3.45 -7.85 -13.10
CA LYS A 84 -3.93 -7.28 -14.38
C LYS A 84 -5.46 -7.11 -14.45
N LEU A 85 -6.20 -7.84 -13.62
CA LEU A 85 -7.67 -7.81 -13.60
C LEU A 85 -8.22 -6.85 -12.54
N VAL A 86 -7.36 -6.30 -11.68
CA VAL A 86 -7.75 -5.32 -10.67
C VAL A 86 -8.19 -4.02 -11.35
N LYS A 87 -9.37 -3.54 -11.00
CA LYS A 87 -9.95 -2.27 -11.48
C LYS A 87 -9.99 -1.25 -10.34
N PHE A 88 -9.87 0.03 -10.69
CA PHE A 88 -9.89 1.13 -9.72
C PHE A 88 -11.09 1.09 -8.77
N ALA A 89 -12.29 0.81 -9.29
CA ALA A 89 -13.51 0.75 -8.49
C ALA A 89 -13.47 -0.34 -7.39
N GLN A 90 -12.64 -1.37 -7.54
CA GLN A 90 -12.51 -2.45 -6.55
C GLN A 90 -11.61 -2.07 -5.37
N LEU A 91 -10.79 -1.03 -5.50
CA LEU A 91 -9.85 -0.63 -4.44
C LEU A 91 -10.60 -0.16 -3.18
N ALA A 92 -11.74 0.50 -3.34
CA ALA A 92 -12.55 0.99 -2.23
C ALA A 92 -13.42 -0.08 -1.55
N SER A 93 -13.65 -1.22 -2.21
CA SER A 93 -14.47 -2.31 -1.66
C SER A 93 -13.65 -3.42 -1.01
N ASN A 94 -12.36 -3.53 -1.34
CA ASN A 94 -11.49 -4.57 -0.79
C ASN A 94 -10.09 -4.01 -0.42
N PRO A 95 -9.76 -3.93 0.88
CA PRO A 95 -8.46 -3.47 1.35
C PRO A 95 -7.27 -4.22 0.75
N SER A 96 -7.40 -5.53 0.49
CA SER A 96 -6.32 -6.33 -0.09
C SER A 96 -5.95 -5.87 -1.49
N TYR A 97 -6.91 -5.45 -2.33
CA TYR A 97 -6.59 -4.88 -3.64
C TYR A 97 -5.80 -3.57 -3.50
N SER A 98 -6.22 -2.69 -2.59
CA SER A 98 -5.50 -1.44 -2.30
C SER A 98 -4.06 -1.72 -1.85
N LEU A 99 -3.86 -2.63 -0.89
CA LEU A 99 -2.54 -3.00 -0.39
C LEU A 99 -1.65 -3.66 -1.44
N ILE A 100 -2.19 -4.58 -2.24
CA ILE A 100 -1.45 -5.28 -3.31
C ILE A 100 -1.01 -4.30 -4.39
N VAL A 101 -1.90 -3.41 -4.83
CA VAL A 101 -1.59 -2.40 -5.85
C VAL A 101 -0.55 -1.41 -5.33
N THR A 102 -0.68 -0.93 -4.09
CA THR A 102 0.34 -0.09 -3.43
C THR A 102 1.67 -0.83 -3.33
N GLY A 103 1.65 -2.11 -2.95
CA GLY A 103 2.86 -2.94 -2.83
C GLY A 103 3.59 -3.10 -4.15
N ALA A 104 2.85 -3.42 -5.22
CA ALA A 104 3.38 -3.54 -6.57
C ALA A 104 3.98 -2.21 -7.06
N TRP A 105 3.33 -1.08 -6.78
CA TRP A 105 3.86 0.24 -7.16
C TRP A 105 5.18 0.56 -6.47
N ILE A 106 5.27 0.32 -5.15
CA ILE A 106 6.52 0.57 -4.41
C ILE A 106 7.63 -0.28 -5.01
N MET A 107 7.40 -1.59 -5.16
CA MET A 107 8.40 -2.53 -5.68
C MET A 107 8.81 -2.25 -7.13
N ALA A 108 7.90 -1.71 -7.95
CA ALA A 108 8.22 -1.30 -9.31
C ALA A 108 9.18 -0.09 -9.37
N ASN A 109 9.27 0.70 -8.30
CA ASN A 109 10.04 1.95 -8.26
C ASN A 109 11.29 1.88 -7.37
N VAL A 110 11.48 0.79 -6.61
CA VAL A 110 12.60 0.64 -5.67
C VAL A 110 13.21 -0.75 -5.74
N ASN A 111 14.54 -0.82 -5.64
CA ASN A 111 15.25 -2.11 -5.57
C ASN A 111 15.00 -2.83 -4.23
N ALA A 112 14.78 -2.08 -3.15
CA ALA A 112 14.51 -2.64 -1.83
C ALA A 112 13.77 -1.62 -0.95
N VAL A 113 12.89 -2.12 -0.08
CA VAL A 113 12.23 -1.30 0.94
C VAL A 113 13.13 -1.16 2.18
N PRO A 114 13.51 0.07 2.59
CA PRO A 114 14.49 0.29 3.64
C PRO A 114 13.97 -0.09 5.03
N LYS A 115 14.90 -0.54 5.88
CA LYS A 115 14.64 -0.88 7.30
C LYS A 115 14.44 0.37 8.16
N LYS A 116 15.17 1.46 7.86
CA LYS A 116 15.10 2.71 8.60
C LYS A 116 13.82 3.45 8.22
N ARG A 117 13.09 3.92 9.24
CA ARG A 117 11.82 4.62 9.07
C ARG A 117 11.97 5.96 8.34
N ILE A 118 13.04 6.70 8.62
CA ILE A 118 13.33 7.97 7.93
C ILE A 118 13.52 7.79 6.42
N ASP A 119 14.09 6.66 5.98
CA ASP A 119 14.28 6.38 4.55
C ASP A 119 12.97 5.92 3.90
N ARG A 120 12.09 5.22 4.63
CA ARG A 120 10.71 4.96 4.19
C ARG A 120 9.91 6.25 4.06
N ALA A 121 10.09 7.21 4.96
CA ALA A 121 9.46 8.52 4.87
C ALA A 121 9.85 9.23 3.56
N LYS A 122 11.14 9.21 3.18
CA LYS A 122 11.59 9.77 1.90
C LYS A 122 10.97 9.06 0.69
N LEU A 123 10.84 7.74 0.74
CA LEU A 123 10.16 6.99 -0.32
C LEU A 123 8.68 7.34 -0.43
N TYR A 124 8.00 7.50 0.71
CA TYR A 124 6.62 7.96 0.76
C TYR A 124 6.46 9.34 0.11
N SER A 125 7.33 10.30 0.50
CA SER A 125 7.33 11.65 -0.06
C SER A 125 7.56 11.67 -1.57
N LYS A 126 8.39 10.74 -2.07
CA LYS A 126 8.76 10.65 -3.48
C LYS A 126 7.69 9.97 -4.35
N TRP A 127 7.10 8.88 -3.86
CA TRP A 127 6.30 7.96 -4.68
C TRP A 127 4.82 7.91 -4.34
N TRP A 128 4.40 8.55 -3.23
CA TRP A 128 3.02 8.51 -2.74
C TRP A 128 2.39 9.90 -2.66
N ARG A 129 2.83 10.74 -1.71
CA ARG A 129 2.35 12.12 -1.54
C ARG A 129 3.46 13.06 -1.10
N ALA A 130 3.44 14.30 -1.56
CA ALA A 130 4.35 15.35 -1.10
C ALA A 130 4.00 15.75 0.35
N ILE A 131 4.66 15.11 1.32
CA ILE A 131 4.57 15.42 2.75
C ILE A 131 5.99 15.39 3.31
N ASP A 132 6.30 16.27 4.26
CA ASP A 132 7.60 16.32 4.90
C ASP A 132 7.88 15.07 5.73
N ALA A 133 9.14 14.63 5.70
CA ALA A 133 9.55 13.44 6.45
C ALA A 133 9.27 13.59 7.96
N SER A 134 9.40 14.79 8.52
CA SER A 134 9.09 15.07 9.93
C SER A 134 7.61 14.83 10.26
N ASP A 135 6.69 15.28 9.40
CA ASP A 135 5.25 15.11 9.60
C ASP A 135 4.82 13.67 9.37
N TYR A 136 5.39 12.99 8.38
CA TYR A 136 5.25 11.55 8.21
C TYR A 136 5.66 10.79 9.47
N MET A 137 6.79 11.17 10.07
CA MET A 137 7.30 10.58 11.30
C MET A 137 6.45 10.92 12.53
N LYS A 138 5.66 12.00 12.52
CA LYS A 138 4.68 12.27 13.58
C LYS A 138 3.43 11.39 13.43
N LEU A 139 2.92 11.27 12.20
CA LEU A 139 1.70 10.49 11.91
C LEU A 139 1.88 8.98 12.08
N THR A 140 3.11 8.49 12.02
CA THR A 140 3.42 7.06 12.15
C THR A 140 4.14 6.72 13.46
N LYS A 141 4.12 7.63 14.46
CA LYS A 141 5.02 7.62 15.63
C LYS A 141 4.78 6.49 16.64
N GLU A 142 3.63 5.84 16.61
CA GLU A 142 3.23 4.87 17.64
C GLU A 142 3.87 3.47 17.55
N GLN A 143 4.83 3.19 16.65
CA GLN A 143 5.29 1.80 16.44
C GLN A 143 6.80 1.64 16.15
N ASP A 144 7.64 2.07 17.09
CA ASP A 144 8.93 1.40 17.34
C ASP A 144 8.83 0.56 18.61
#